data_AF-A0A1Q4VFU6-F1
#
_entry.id   AF-A0A1Q4VFU6-F1
#
_cell.length_a   1.000
_cell.length_b   1.000
_cell.length_c   1.000
_cell.angle_alpha   90.00
_cell.angle_beta   90.00
_cell.angle_gamma   90.00
#
_symmetry.space_group_name_H-M   'P 1'
#
loop_
_entity.id
_entity.type
_entity.pdbx_description
1 polymer ?
#
loop_
_entity_poly.entity_id
_entity_poly.type
_entity_poly.pdbx_seq_one_letter_code
_entity_poly.pdbx_strand_id
1 'polypeptide(L)' 'MDAAVTRLRADGFAVRDQDVARLSPFVRHHVNMLGRYSFLLPEMPSGLRPLCDPDTTEAR' A
#
# COMPACT_ATOMS: atom_id res chain seq x y z
N MET A 1 -3.02 3.73 0.16
CA MET A 1 -3.74 2.43 0.27
C MET A 1 -4.94 2.37 -0.67
N ASP A 2 -5.66 3.47 -0.87
CA ASP A 2 -6.90 3.51 -1.68
C ASP A 2 -6.79 2.99 -3.12
N ALA A 3 -5.66 3.25 -3.80
CA ALA A 3 -5.43 2.74 -5.16
C ALA A 3 -5.47 1.20 -5.22
N ALA A 4 -4.90 0.52 -4.22
CA ALA A 4 -4.93 -0.95 -4.15
C ALA A 4 -6.34 -1.48 -3.85
N VAL A 5 -7.06 -0.85 -2.92
CA VAL A 5 -8.46 -1.19 -2.59
C VAL A 5 -9.36 -1.02 -3.82
N THR A 6 -9.16 0.04 -4.59
CA THR A 6 -9.93 0.32 -5.81
C THR A 6 -9.69 -0.75 -6.87
N ARG A 7 -8.43 -1.16 -7.09
CA ARG A 7 -8.09 -2.25 -8.01
C ARG A 7 -8.74 -3.58 -7.61
N LEU A 8 -8.64 -3.97 -6.33
CA LEU A 8 -9.26 -5.19 -5.83
C LEU A 8 -10.78 -5.22 -6.03
N ARG A 9 -11.46 -4.09 -5.81
CA ARG A 9 -12.90 -3.96 -6.07
C ARG A 9 -13.22 -4.11 -7.57
N ALA A 10 -12.41 -3.53 -8.45
CA ALA A 10 -12.57 -3.63 -9.89
C ALA A 10 -12.32 -5.06 -10.41
N ASP A 11 -11.40 -5.80 -9.78
CA ASP A 11 -11.07 -7.19 -10.12
C ASP A 11 -12.10 -8.19 -9.56
N GLY A 12 -13.14 -7.72 -8.87
CA GLY A 12 -14.25 -8.54 -8.36
C GLY A 12 -14.00 -9.18 -7.00
N PHE A 13 -12.92 -8.81 -6.29
CA PHE A 13 -12.68 -9.30 -4.93
C PHE A 13 -13.67 -8.69 -3.94
N ALA A 14 -14.11 -9.50 -2.97
CA ALA A 14 -15.01 -9.06 -1.90
C ALA A 14 -14.26 -8.17 -0.88
N VAL A 15 -14.21 -6.86 -1.14
CA VAL A 15 -13.58 -5.89 -0.23
C VAL A 15 -14.62 -5.26 0.69
N ARG A 16 -14.75 -5.81 1.91
CA ARG A 16 -15.68 -5.32 2.94
C ARG A 16 -15.21 -4.01 3.55
N ASP A 17 -16.11 -3.05 3.74
CA ASP A 17 -15.77 -1.74 4.33
C ASP A 17 -15.19 -1.86 5.75
N GLN A 18 -15.61 -2.89 6.50
CA GLN A 18 -15.05 -3.22 7.81
C GLN A 18 -13.56 -3.58 7.74
N ASP A 19 -13.12 -4.25 6.66
CA ASP A 19 -11.71 -4.58 6.46
C ASP A 19 -10.93 -3.35 6.01
N VAL A 20 -11.51 -2.52 5.14
CA VAL A 20 -10.89 -1.26 4.70
C VAL A 20 -10.64 -0.33 5.89
N ALA A 21 -11.58 -0.23 6.83
CA ALA A 21 -11.40 0.56 8.05
C ALA A 21 -10.22 0.08 8.91
N ARG A 22 -9.83 -1.19 8.81
CA ARG A 22 -8.68 -1.78 9.51
C ARG A 22 -7.36 -1.60 8.77
N LEU A 23 -7.37 -1.12 7.53
CA LEU A 23 -6.17 -0.87 6.73
C LEU A 23 -5.48 0.46 7.05
N SER A 24 -5.89 1.18 8.10
CA SER A 24 -5.17 2.40 8.49
C SER A 24 -3.68 2.08 8.76
N PRO A 25 -2.75 2.86 8.19
CA PRO A 25 -1.31 2.65 8.39
C PRO A 25 -0.87 2.68 9.86
N PHE A 26 -1.72 3.24 10.74
CA PHE A 26 -1.47 3.40 12.17
C PHE A 26 -2.35 2.50 13.06
N VAL A 27 -3.08 1.53 12.51
CA VAL A 27 -3.90 0.58 13.31
C VAL A 27 -3.06 -0.18 14.34
N ARG A 28 -1.75 -0.30 14.11
CA ARG A 28 -0.80 -0.81 15.09
C ARG A 28 0.11 0.32 15.57
N HIS A 29 0.12 0.57 16.87
CA HIS A 29 0.95 1.58 17.55
C HIS A 29 2.47 1.35 17.45
N HIS A 30 2.95 0.38 16.68
CA HIS A 30 4.36 -0.01 16.64
C HIS A 30 5.18 0.70 15.56
N VAL A 31 4.56 1.47 14.65
CA VAL A 31 5.31 2.29 13.68
C VAL A 31 5.67 3.61 14.36
N ASN A 32 6.76 3.61 15.13
CA ASN A 32 7.31 4.82 15.71
C ASN A 32 8.33 5.44 14.74
N MET A 33 8.09 6.67 14.28
CA MET A 33 9.11 7.49 13.64
C MET A 33 9.96 8.17 14.72
N LEU A 34 10.98 7.46 15.23
CA LEU A 34 11.90 8.03 16.21
C LEU A 34 13.02 8.81 15.51
N GLY A 35 13.05 10.12 15.71
CA GLY A 35 14.09 10.99 15.17
C GLY A 35 13.78 11.55 13.78
N ARG A 36 14.78 12.22 13.18
CA ARG A 36 14.65 12.90 11.90
C ARG A 36 15.27 12.04 10.80
N TYR A 37 14.43 11.46 9.96
CA TYR A 37 14.86 10.70 8.78
C TYR A 37 14.93 11.63 7.57
N SER A 38 16.10 11.73 6.96
CA SER A 38 16.30 12.40 5.68
C SER A 38 16.42 11.34 4.59
N PHE A 39 15.49 11.35 3.64
CA PHE A 39 15.59 10.55 2.43
C PHE A 39 15.98 11.46 1.26
N LEU A 40 17.01 11.09 0.52
CA LEU A 40 17.28 11.70 -0.78
C LEU A 40 16.27 11.10 -1.77
N LEU A 41 15.44 11.94 -2.37
CA LEU A 41 14.53 11.52 -3.41
C LEU A 41 15.31 11.47 -4.74
N PRO A 42 15.57 10.29 -5.31
CA PRO A 42 16.16 10.21 -6.66
C PRO A 42 15.16 10.73 -7.70
N GLU A 43 15.62 11.04 -8.91
CA GLU A 43 14.72 11.33 -10.03
C GLU A 43 13.82 10.11 -10.27
N MET A 44 12.55 10.26 -9.91
CA MET A 44 11.54 9.22 -10.07
C MET A 44 10.38 9.75 -10.90
N PRO A 45 9.72 8.88 -11.69
CA PRO A 45 8.50 9.26 -12.37
C PRO A 45 7.47 9.76 -11.35
N SER A 46 6.78 10.85 -11.69
CA SER A 46 5.73 11.39 -10.84
C SER A 46 4.57 10.40 -10.72
N GLY A 47 4.09 10.16 -9.50
CA GLY A 47 2.89 9.36 -9.25
C GLY A 47 3.13 8.13 -8.39
N LEU A 48 2.13 7.25 -8.35
CA LEU A 48 2.20 5.98 -7.63
C LEU A 48 2.96 4.95 -8.46
N ARG A 49 3.78 4.13 -7.79
CA ARG A 49 4.34 2.94 -8.43
C ARG A 49 3.21 2.00 -8.84
N PRO A 50 3.35 1.26 -9.96
CA PRO A 50 2.40 0.21 -10.33
C PRO A 50 2.15 -0.75 -9.17
N LEU A 51 0.90 -1.20 -9.02
CA LEU A 51 0.54 -2.20 -8.02
C LEU A 51 1.16 -3.54 -8.39
N CYS A 52 1.65 -4.27 -7.38
CA CYS A 52 2.19 -5.62 -7.57
C CYS A 52 1.07 -6.57 -8.01
N ASP A 53 1.37 -7.44 -8.97
CA ASP A 53 0.46 -8.49 -9.42
C ASP A 53 0.57 -9.69 -8.46
N PRO A 54 -0.52 -10.07 -7.77
CA PRO A 54 -0.50 -11.17 -6.81
C PRO A 54 -0.32 -12.55 -7.44
N ASP A 55 -0.62 -12.72 -8.74
CA ASP A 55 -0.51 -14.00 -9.45
C ASP A 55 0.86 -14.19 -10.09
N THR A 56 1.66 -13.12 -10.16
CA THR A 56 3.07 -13.20 -10.53
C THR A 56 3.85 -13.80 -9.37
N THR A 57 4.06 -15.13 -9.40
CA THR A 57 5.04 -15.78 -8.53
C THR A 57 6.43 -15.26 -8.90
N GLU A 58 6.87 -14.18 -8.28
CA GLU A 58 8.27 -13.79 -8.33
C GLU A 58 9.06 -14.86 -7.56
N ALA A 59 9.78 -15.70 -8.31
CA ALA A 59 10.71 -16.67 -7.77
C ALA A 59 11.77 -15.94 -6.95
N ARG A 60 11.89 -16.35 -5.68
CA ARG A 60 12.81 -15.81 -4.68
C ARG A 60 14.27 -16.00 -5.06
#